data_AF-A0AA35YW52-F1
#
_entry.id   AF-A0AA35YW52-F1
#
_cell.length_a   1.000
_cell.length_b   1.000
_cell.length_c   1.000
_cell.angle_alpha   90.00
_cell.angle_beta   90.00
_cell.angle_gamma   90.00
#
_symmetry.space_group_name_H-M   'P 1'
#
loop_
_entity.id
_entity.type
_entity.pdbx_description
1 polymer ?
#
loop_
_entity_poly.entity_id
_entity_poly.type
_entity_poly.pdbx_seq_one_letter_code
_entity_poly.pdbx_strand_id
1 'polypeptide(L)'
;MEMDGERYRVAAHADQTSRRKLALFQVPLLLGTGEEDTALTKATESGDTYLVYLVLFHICQKRPTLELFGMIQARPISHDLFIRDSRYHILAWLEASEETRLKQK
;
A
#
# COMPACT_ATOMS: atom_id res chain seq x y z
N MET A 1 -36.22 -17.83 -8.11
CA MET A 1 -35.08 -17.36 -8.93
C MET A 1 -34.24 -16.47 -8.02
N GLU A 2 -33.50 -17.07 -7.09
CA GLU A 2 -32.75 -16.32 -6.06
C GLU A 2 -31.57 -17.15 -5.49
N MET A 3 -30.99 -18.04 -6.32
CA MET A 3 -29.95 -18.99 -5.90
C MET A 3 -28.56 -18.71 -6.50
N ASP A 4 -28.45 -17.70 -7.37
CA ASP A 4 -27.20 -17.41 -8.11
C ASP A 4 -26.35 -16.29 -7.48
N GLY A 5 -26.95 -15.41 -6.70
CA GLY A 5 -26.24 -14.29 -6.07
C GLY A 5 -25.21 -14.71 -5.04
N GLU A 6 -25.55 -15.67 -4.16
CA GLU A 6 -24.66 -16.08 -3.07
C GLU A 6 -23.48 -16.93 -3.57
N ARG A 7 -23.71 -17.80 -4.55
CA ARG A 7 -22.65 -18.59 -5.19
C ARG A 7 -21.63 -17.72 -5.92
N TYR A 8 -22.08 -16.66 -6.58
CA TYR A 8 -21.19 -15.70 -7.24
C TYR A 8 -20.31 -14.95 -6.23
N ARG A 9 -20.86 -14.54 -5.08
CA ARG A 9 -20.11 -13.87 -4.01
C ARG A 9 -19.04 -14.76 -3.40
N VAL A 10 -19.37 -16.03 -3.15
CA VAL A 10 -18.40 -17.03 -2.64
C VAL A 10 -17.27 -17.25 -3.64
N ALA A 11 -17.58 -17.39 -4.93
CA ALA A 11 -16.57 -17.54 -5.98
C ALA A 11 -15.66 -16.30 -6.10
N ALA A 12 -16.24 -15.10 -6.08
CA ALA A 12 -15.49 -13.84 -6.12
C ALA A 12 -14.57 -13.68 -4.88
N HIS A 13 -15.04 -14.08 -3.70
CA HIS A 13 -14.25 -14.05 -2.47
C HIS A 13 -13.07 -15.04 -2.51
N ALA A 14 -13.30 -16.25 -3.03
CA ALA A 14 -12.25 -17.26 -3.20
C ALA A 14 -11.18 -16.81 -4.22
N ASP A 15 -11.60 -16.21 -5.33
CA ASP A 15 -10.71 -15.62 -6.34
C ASP A 15 -9.88 -14.47 -5.76
N GLN A 16 -10.49 -13.54 -5.02
CA GLN A 16 -9.77 -12.46 -4.34
C GLN A 16 -8.75 -12.97 -3.32
N THR A 17 -9.12 -13.99 -2.54
CA THR A 17 -8.22 -14.62 -1.57
C THR A 17 -7.02 -15.27 -2.26
N SER A 18 -7.24 -15.88 -3.42
CA SER A 18 -6.18 -16.52 -4.21
C SER A 18 -5.22 -15.49 -4.81
N ARG A 19 -5.75 -14.38 -5.35
CA ARG A 19 -4.94 -13.25 -5.85
C ARG A 19 -4.05 -12.64 -4.76
N ARG A 20 -4.59 -12.43 -3.56
CA ARG A 20 -3.83 -11.93 -2.40
C ARG A 20 -2.68 -12.86 -2.04
N LYS A 21 -2.93 -14.17 -1.98
CA LYS A 21 -1.89 -15.18 -1.69
C LYS A 21 -0.78 -15.17 -2.73
N LEU A 22 -1.11 -15.06 -4.01
CA LEU A 22 -0.12 -15.00 -5.07
C LEU A 22 0.73 -13.72 -5.01
N ALA A 23 0.10 -12.57 -4.74
CA ALA A 23 0.79 -11.30 -4.62
C ALA A 23 1.80 -11.29 -3.45
N LEU A 24 1.50 -11.95 -2.33
CA LEU A 24 2.40 -12.08 -1.19
C LEU A 24 3.75 -12.72 -1.53
N PHE A 25 3.79 -13.63 -2.51
CA PHE A 25 5.04 -14.25 -2.96
C PHE A 25 5.71 -13.49 -4.10
N GLN A 26 4.91 -12.95 -5.03
CA GLN A 26 5.44 -12.28 -6.22
C GLN A 26 6.03 -10.91 -5.89
N VAL A 27 5.38 -10.14 -5.01
CA VAL A 27 5.81 -8.76 -4.70
C VAL A 27 7.22 -8.72 -4.10
N PRO A 28 7.58 -9.53 -3.08
CA PRO A 28 8.95 -9.54 -2.56
C PRO A 28 10.00 -9.97 -3.59
N LEU A 29 9.64 -10.91 -4.49
CA LEU A 29 10.53 -11.39 -5.54
C LEU A 29 10.84 -10.26 -6.55
N LEU A 30 9.81 -9.54 -7.00
CA LEU A 30 9.93 -8.42 -7.94
C LEU A 30 10.75 -7.26 -7.34
N LEU A 31 10.63 -7.00 -6.04
CA LEU A 31 11.48 -6.03 -5.36
C LEU A 31 12.95 -6.47 -5.30
N GLY A 32 13.21 -7.77 -5.20
CA GLY A 32 14.55 -8.35 -5.25
C GLY A 32 15.21 -8.22 -6.63
N THR A 33 14.43 -8.25 -7.72
CA THR A 33 14.93 -8.09 -9.09
C THR A 33 14.98 -6.64 -9.58
N GLY A 34 14.50 -5.68 -8.78
CA GLY A 34 14.47 -4.26 -9.14
C GLY A 34 13.29 -3.86 -10.02
N GLU A 35 12.24 -4.68 -10.08
CA GLU A 35 11.02 -4.39 -10.84
C GLU A 35 9.98 -3.66 -9.98
N GLU A 36 10.35 -2.50 -9.43
CA GLU A 36 9.50 -1.83 -8.43
C GLU A 36 8.15 -1.37 -8.99
N ASP A 37 8.08 -0.98 -10.26
CA ASP A 37 6.84 -0.56 -10.92
C ASP A 37 5.86 -1.75 -11.10
N THR A 38 6.38 -2.90 -11.52
CA THR A 38 5.62 -4.15 -11.61
C THR A 38 5.16 -4.60 -10.23
N ALA A 39 6.05 -4.53 -9.23
CA ALA A 39 5.73 -4.87 -7.84
C ALA A 39 4.59 -3.99 -7.28
N LEU A 40 4.62 -2.68 -7.55
CA LEU A 40 3.58 -1.75 -7.10
C LEU A 40 2.24 -2.01 -7.78
N THR A 41 2.26 -2.36 -9.07
CA THR A 41 1.07 -2.79 -9.82
C THR A 41 0.44 -4.03 -9.18
N LYS A 42 1.25 -5.08 -8.95
CA LYS A 42 0.78 -6.34 -8.36
C LYS A 42 0.27 -6.17 -6.93
N ALA A 43 0.92 -5.35 -6.12
CA ALA A 43 0.45 -5.01 -4.79
C ALA A 43 -0.92 -4.30 -4.83
N THR A 44 -1.10 -3.35 -5.74
CA THR A 44 -2.36 -2.61 -5.89
C THR A 44 -3.50 -3.52 -6.39
N GLU A 45 -3.24 -4.36 -7.41
CA GLU A 45 -4.21 -5.34 -7.95
C GLU A 45 -4.65 -6.36 -6.88
N SER A 46 -3.79 -6.69 -5.92
CA SER A 46 -4.12 -7.61 -4.84
C SER A 46 -5.12 -7.04 -3.83
N GLY A 47 -5.26 -5.72 -3.78
CA GLY A 47 -6.03 -5.02 -2.75
C GLY A 47 -5.51 -5.27 -1.33
N ASP A 48 -4.27 -5.73 -1.18
CA ASP A 48 -3.57 -5.85 0.09
C ASP A 48 -2.79 -4.57 0.35
N THR A 49 -3.28 -3.79 1.31
CA THR A 49 -2.69 -2.50 1.66
C THR A 49 -1.29 -2.65 2.25
N TYR A 50 -1.01 -3.75 2.96
CA TYR A 50 0.30 -4.02 3.54
C TYR A 50 1.35 -4.23 2.45
N LEU A 51 1.00 -4.94 1.37
CA LEU A 51 1.88 -5.10 0.21
C LEU A 51 2.14 -3.77 -0.49
N VAL A 52 1.14 -2.90 -0.61
CA VAL A 52 1.33 -1.57 -1.20
C VAL A 52 2.32 -0.75 -0.35
N TYR A 53 2.18 -0.76 0.97
CA TYR A 53 3.12 -0.09 1.87
C TYR A 53 4.53 -0.67 1.78
N LEU A 54 4.66 -2.00 1.72
CA LEU A 54 5.94 -2.68 1.59
C LEU A 54 6.69 -2.21 0.34
N VAL A 55 6.00 -2.10 -0.81
CA VAL A 55 6.58 -1.61 -2.06
C VAL A 55 6.92 -0.13 -1.98
N LEU A 56 6.01 0.72 -1.49
CA LEU A 56 6.26 2.16 -1.35
C LEU A 56 7.46 2.43 -0.45
N PHE A 57 7.55 1.73 0.68
CA PHE A 57 8.67 1.84 1.61
C PHE A 57 9.99 1.41 0.98
N HIS A 58 9.98 0.33 0.19
CA HIS A 58 11.15 -0.12 -0.56
C HIS A 58 11.65 0.93 -1.56
N ILE A 59 10.72 1.56 -2.30
CA ILE A 59 11.06 2.63 -3.26
C ILE A 59 11.58 3.87 -2.51
N CYS A 60 10.95 4.26 -1.40
CA CYS A 60 11.38 5.39 -0.56
C CYS A 60 12.81 5.24 -0.03
N GLN A 61 13.25 4.01 0.28
CA GLN A 61 14.61 3.76 0.76
C GLN A 61 15.67 3.83 -0.34
N LYS A 62 15.29 3.52 -1.59
CA LYS A 62 16.24 3.36 -2.70
C LYS A 62 16.28 4.55 -3.66
N ARG A 63 15.20 5.32 -3.77
CA ARG A 63 15.07 6.38 -4.77
C ARG A 63 14.92 7.77 -4.13
N PRO A 64 15.45 8.82 -4.76
CA PRO A 64 15.23 10.19 -4.31
C PRO A 64 13.73 10.55 -4.36
N THR A 65 13.28 11.35 -3.41
CA THR A 65 11.87 11.69 -3.16
C THR A 65 11.10 12.20 -4.40
N LEU A 66 11.81 12.86 -5.33
CA LEU A 66 11.22 13.37 -6.57
C LEU A 66 10.75 12.25 -7.52
N GLU A 67 11.51 11.16 -7.61
CA GLU A 67 11.20 10.02 -8.48
C GLU A 67 10.07 9.17 -7.91
N LEU A 68 10.06 9.02 -6.58
CA LEU A 68 8.94 8.44 -5.83
C LEU A 68 7.64 9.22 -6.08
N PHE A 69 7.69 10.56 -6.06
CA PHE A 69 6.50 11.38 -6.28
C PHE A 69 5.90 11.12 -7.66
N GLY A 70 6.74 10.99 -8.70
CA GLY A 70 6.28 10.60 -10.05
C GLY A 70 5.58 9.24 -10.10
N MET A 71 6.12 8.22 -9.43
CA MET A 71 5.53 6.87 -9.38
C MET A 71 4.20 6.85 -8.63
N ILE A 72 4.09 7.60 -7.53
CA ILE A 72 2.88 7.66 -6.71
C ILE A 72 1.78 8.46 -7.43
N GLN A 73 2.11 9.61 -8.04
CA GLN A 73 1.15 10.46 -8.75
C GLN A 73 0.48 9.73 -9.93
N ALA A 74 1.18 8.79 -10.57
CA ALA A 74 0.62 7.98 -11.67
C ALA A 74 -0.44 6.95 -11.21
N ARG A 75 -0.62 6.75 -9.89
CA ARG A 75 -1.41 5.64 -9.33
C ARG A 75 -2.35 6.14 -8.21
N PRO A 76 -3.63 6.41 -8.51
CA PRO A 76 -4.57 7.01 -7.55
C PRO A 76 -4.71 6.25 -6.22
N ILE A 77 -4.73 4.91 -6.26
CA ILE A 77 -4.85 4.08 -5.05
C ILE A 77 -3.58 4.16 -4.20
N SER A 78 -2.40 4.09 -4.82
CA SER A 78 -1.12 4.22 -4.11
C SER A 78 -0.95 5.62 -3.53
N HIS A 79 -1.38 6.65 -4.27
CA HIS A 79 -1.42 8.03 -3.82
C HIS A 79 -2.33 8.26 -2.62
N ASP A 80 -3.56 7.78 -2.68
CA ASP A 80 -4.53 7.96 -1.58
C ASP A 80 -4.08 7.23 -0.31
N LEU A 81 -3.52 6.03 -0.45
CA LEU A 81 -2.91 5.29 0.66
C LEU A 81 -1.72 6.03 1.26
N PHE A 82 -0.84 6.57 0.42
CA PHE A 82 0.32 7.36 0.85
C PHE A 82 -0.10 8.65 1.58
N ILE A 83 -1.09 9.38 1.06
CA ILE A 83 -1.62 10.59 1.72
C ILE A 83 -2.26 10.24 3.06
N ARG A 84 -3.07 9.18 3.13
CA ARG A 84 -3.71 8.74 4.37
C ARG A 84 -2.66 8.41 5.44
N ASP A 85 -1.62 7.68 5.07
CA ASP A 85 -0.54 7.29 5.99
C ASP A 85 0.30 8.49 6.44
N SER A 86 0.68 9.34 5.50
CA SER A 86 1.44 10.57 5.77
C SER A 86 0.69 11.49 6.72
N ARG A 87 -0.64 11.60 6.59
CA ARG A 87 -1.49 12.35 7.53
C ARG A 87 -1.43 11.74 8.94
N TYR A 88 -1.49 10.42 9.06
CA TYR A 88 -1.38 9.77 10.38
C TYR A 88 -0.01 10.01 11.01
N HIS A 89 1.06 9.91 10.22
CA HIS A 89 2.42 10.15 10.70
C HIS A 89 2.67 11.61 11.09
N ILE A 90 2.15 12.57 10.31
CA ILE A 90 2.24 14.00 10.64
C ILE A 90 1.43 14.33 11.89
N LEU A 91 0.21 13.79 12.02
CA LEU A 91 -0.63 14.00 13.21
C LEU A 91 0.03 13.41 14.46
N ALA A 92 0.53 12.17 14.39
CA ALA A 92 1.25 11.54 15.49
C ALA A 92 2.52 12.33 15.88
N TRP A 93 3.22 12.90 14.90
CA TRP A 93 4.38 13.76 15.15
C TRP A 93 3.98 15.11 15.79
N LEU A 94 2.83 15.67 15.38
CA LEU A 94 2.29 16.90 15.96
C LEU A 94 1.89 16.70 17.43
N GLU A 95 1.18 15.62 17.74
CA GLU A 95 0.78 15.25 19.10
C GLU A 95 2.02 15.02 19.99
N ALA A 96 3.03 14.31 19.48
CA ALA A 96 4.29 14.13 20.19
C ALA A 96 5.07 15.45 20.38
N SER A 97 4.93 16.39 19.45
CA SER A 97 5.52 17.73 19.55
C SER A 97 4.80 18.63 20.57
N GLU A 98 3.49 18.50 20.72
CA GLU A 98 2.71 19.25 21.72
C GLU A 98 2.97 18.73 23.15
N GLU A 99 3.05 17.41 23.32
CA GLU A 99 3.41 16.75 24.57
C GLU A 99 4.80 17.16 25.08
N THR A 100 5.77 17.32 24.17
CA THR A 100 7.14 17.76 24.51
C THR A 100 7.19 19.24 24.87
N ARG A 101 6.35 20.09 24.26
CA ARG A 101 6.24 21.52 24.60
C ARG A 101 5.61 21.78 25.97
N LEU A 102 4.71 20.91 26.44
CA LEU A 102 4.06 21.05 27.75
C LEU A 102 4.97 20.63 28.91
N LYS A 103 5.96 19.75 28.69
CA LYS A 103 6.94 19.31 29.70
C LYS A 103 8.10 20.28 29.88
N GLN A 104 8.17 21.31 29.04
CA GLN A 104 9.24 22.32 29.03
C GLN A 104 8.79 23.69 29.56
N LYS A 105 7.58 23.76 30.13
CA LYS A 105 6.99 24.94 30.78
C LYS A 105 6.68 24.63 32.24
#